data_AF-A0A9K3HKB3-F1
#
_entry.id   AF-A0A9K3HKB3-F1
#
_cell.length_a   1.000
_cell.length_b   1.000
_cell.length_c   1.000
_cell.angle_alpha   90.00
_cell.angle_beta   90.00
_cell.angle_gamma   90.00
#
_symmetry.space_group_name_H-M   'P 1'
#
loop_
_entity.id
_entity.type
_entity.pdbx_description
1 polymer ?
#
loop_
_entity_poly.entity_id
_entity_poly.type
_entity_poly.pdbx_seq_one_letter_code
_entity_poly.pdbx_strand_id
1 'polypeptide(L)'
;MGVIIRRNEELIKELSTPPPDSQDLHFATQYSQPSFEQFKACFWKQHKSYWRNPQYNVVRFFMTTVIGLIFGVIFWNKGTKM
;
A
#
# COMPACT_ATOMS: atom_id res chain seq x y z
N MET A 1 21.42 13.13 -33.09
CA MET A 1 21.35 11.82 -32.39
C MET A 1 22.71 11.35 -31.87
N GLY A 2 23.76 11.25 -32.71
CA GLY A 2 25.05 10.66 -32.29
C GLY A 2 25.86 11.40 -31.21
N VAL A 3 25.66 12.71 -31.04
CA VAL A 3 26.35 13.49 -29.98
C VAL A 3 25.85 13.14 -28.57
N ILE A 4 24.54 12.87 -28.44
CA ILE A 4 23.92 12.52 -27.14
C ILE A 4 24.37 11.13 -26.69
N ILE A 5 24.46 10.18 -27.62
CA ILE A 5 24.88 8.80 -27.33
C ILE A 5 26.32 8.80 -26.79
N ARG A 6 27.25 9.47 -27.47
CA ARG A 6 28.66 9.56 -27.02
C ARG A 6 28.79 10.22 -25.65
N ARG A 7 28.05 11.30 -25.41
CA ARG A 7 28.05 11.97 -24.11
C ARG A 7 27.48 11.09 -22.98
N ASN A 8 26.45 10.29 -23.26
CA ASN A 8 25.91 9.33 -22.30
C ASN A 8 26.91 8.20 -22.00
N GLU A 9 27.63 7.70 -23.02
CA GLU A 9 28.66 6.67 -22.83
C GLU A 9 29.85 7.19 -21.99
N GLU A 10 30.30 8.41 -22.26
CA GLU A 10 31.33 9.09 -21.47
C GLU A 10 30.89 9.27 -20.00
N LEU A 11 29.67 9.75 -19.78
CA LEU A 11 29.09 9.90 -18.43
C LEU A 11 28.94 8.57 -17.70
N ILE A 12 28.52 7.50 -18.39
CA ILE A 12 28.46 6.16 -17.79
C ILE A 12 29.86 5.71 -17.38
N LYS A 13 30.87 5.93 -18.22
CA LYS A 13 32.25 5.53 -17.91
C LYS A 13 32.80 6.27 -16.69
N GLU A 14 32.54 7.57 -16.59
CA GLU A 14 32.94 8.39 -15.45
C GLU A 14 32.21 8.01 -14.16
N LEU A 15 30.90 7.77 -14.23
CA LEU A 15 30.08 7.41 -13.06
C LEU A 15 30.28 5.95 -12.61
N SER A 16 30.70 5.06 -13.51
CA SER A 16 30.98 3.66 -13.18
C SER A 16 32.36 3.46 -12.55
N THR A 17 33.26 4.44 -12.67
CA THR A 17 34.56 4.39 -12.00
C THR A 17 34.45 4.93 -10.57
N PRO A 18 34.55 4.05 -9.54
CA PRO A 18 34.55 4.50 -8.15
C PRO A 18 35.75 5.41 -7.86
N PRO A 19 35.60 6.47 -7.04
CA PRO A 19 36.72 7.29 -6.58
C PRO A 19 37.80 6.45 -5.85
N PRO A 20 39.08 6.84 -5.91
CA PRO A 20 40.17 6.08 -5.30
C PRO A 20 40.06 5.89 -3.78
N ASP A 21 39.32 6.75 -3.08
CA ASP A 21 39.04 6.64 -1.64
C ASP A 21 37.64 6.05 -1.31
N SER A 22 36.92 5.55 -2.31
CA SER A 22 35.60 4.98 -2.09
C SER A 22 35.70 3.55 -1.54
N GLN A 23 34.84 3.26 -0.56
CA GLN A 23 34.69 1.93 0.00
C GLN A 23 33.43 1.28 -0.56
N ASP A 24 33.46 -0.03 -0.72
CA ASP A 24 32.28 -0.79 -1.15
C ASP A 24 31.12 -0.54 -0.19
N LEU A 25 29.94 -0.29 -0.77
CA LEU A 25 28.73 0.01 -0.01
C LEU A 25 28.24 -1.25 0.70
N HIS A 26 28.60 -1.38 1.98
CA HIS A 26 28.18 -2.51 2.80
C HIS A 26 26.87 -2.18 3.54
N PHE A 27 25.81 -2.91 3.20
CA PHE A 27 24.55 -2.85 3.94
C PHE A 27 24.52 -3.93 5.02
N ALA A 28 24.26 -3.54 6.27
CA ALA A 28 24.15 -4.49 7.38
C ALA A 28 22.98 -5.48 7.22
N THR A 29 21.93 -5.08 6.49
CA THR A 29 20.73 -5.88 6.23
C THR A 29 20.26 -5.67 4.80
N GLN A 30 19.66 -6.70 4.19
CA GLN A 30 19.08 -6.62 2.84
C GLN A 30 17.99 -5.54 2.71
N TYR A 31 17.28 -5.25 3.81
CA TYR A 31 16.22 -4.25 3.86
C TYR A 31 16.50 -3.20 4.94
N SER A 32 16.11 -1.95 4.69
CA SER A 32 16.32 -0.82 5.61
C SER A 32 15.52 -0.95 6.92
N GLN A 33 14.39 -1.65 6.89
CA GLN A 33 13.53 -1.87 8.06
C GLN A 33 13.03 -3.32 8.08
N PRO A 34 12.78 -3.90 9.28
CA PRO A 34 12.15 -5.21 9.41
C PRO A 34 10.81 -5.28 8.67
N SER A 35 10.45 -6.48 8.20
CA SER A 35 9.20 -6.73 7.49
C SER A 35 7.95 -6.28 8.27
N PHE A 36 7.98 -6.41 9.60
CA PHE A 36 6.88 -6.00 10.46
C PHE A 36 6.70 -4.49 10.54
N GLU A 37 7.80 -3.71 10.54
CA GLU A 37 7.73 -2.24 10.52
C GLU A 37 7.15 -1.74 9.19
N GLN A 38 7.56 -2.36 8.08
CA GLN A 38 7.00 -2.07 6.76
C GLN A 38 5.52 -2.43 6.69
N PHE A 39 5.12 -3.57 7.27
CA PHE A 39 3.72 -3.97 7.35
C PHE A 39 2.87 -2.95 8.12
N LYS A 40 3.33 -2.50 9.29
CA LYS A 40 2.65 -1.44 10.06
C LYS A 40 2.52 -0.14 9.27
N ALA A 41 3.57 0.27 8.57
CA ALA A 41 3.55 1.47 7.72
C ALA A 41 2.53 1.35 6.58
N CYS A 42 2.49 0.20 5.90
CA CYS A 42 1.51 -0.11 4.86
C CYS A 42 0.08 -0.13 5.40
N PHE A 43 -0.12 -0.74 6.57
CA PHE A 43 -1.42 -0.80 7.23
C PHE A 43 -1.92 0.61 7.60
N TRP A 44 -1.05 1.45 8.17
CA TRP A 44 -1.38 2.84 8.48
C TRP A 44 -1.75 3.64 7.23
N LYS A 45 -0.99 3.48 6.15
CA LYS A 45 -1.28 4.11 4.85
C LYS A 45 -2.64 3.68 4.32
N GLN A 46 -2.95 2.38 4.40
CA GLN A 46 -4.23 1.84 3.95
C GLN A 46 -5.39 2.35 4.83
N HIS A 47 -5.20 2.38 6.15
CA HIS A 47 -6.17 2.91 7.09
C HIS A 47 -6.48 4.38 6.81
N LYS A 48 -5.45 5.22 6.64
CA LYS A 48 -5.61 6.63 6.30
C LYS A 48 -6.31 6.82 4.94
N SER A 49 -5.98 6.00 3.94
CA SER A 49 -6.64 6.01 2.64
C SER A 49 -8.12 5.61 2.75
N TYR A 50 -8.41 4.57 3.53
CA TYR A 50 -9.75 4.06 3.79
C TYR A 50 -10.66 5.14 4.41
N TRP A 51 -10.15 5.90 5.39
CA TRP A 51 -10.91 7.00 5.99
C TRP A 51 -10.97 8.26 5.14
N ARG A 52 -10.12 8.41 4.12
CA ARG A 52 -10.20 9.54 3.17
C ARG A 52 -11.33 9.38 2.16
N ASN A 53 -11.85 8.17 1.97
CA ASN A 53 -13.04 7.86 1.15
C ASN A 53 -14.20 7.30 2.00
N PRO A 54 -14.74 8.10 2.94
CA PRO A 54 -15.77 7.63 3.87
C PRO A 54 -17.09 7.27 3.17
N GLN A 55 -17.37 7.86 2.00
CA GLN A 55 -18.63 7.68 1.29
C GLN A 55 -18.92 6.21 0.94
N TYR A 56 -17.92 5.47 0.44
CA TYR A 56 -18.11 4.06 0.06
C TYR A 56 -18.37 3.17 1.28
N ASN A 57 -17.68 3.44 2.39
CA ASN A 57 -17.80 2.64 3.61
C ASN A 57 -19.13 2.91 4.32
N VAL A 58 -19.58 4.16 4.38
CA VAL A 58 -20.88 4.53 4.95
C VAL A 58 -22.01 3.88 4.17
N VAL A 59 -21.96 3.90 2.83
CA VAL A 59 -22.96 3.23 2.00
C VAL A 59 -22.97 1.74 2.26
N ARG A 60 -21.81 1.10 2.41
CA ARG A 60 -21.72 -0.34 2.73
C ARG A 60 -22.40 -0.65 4.07
N PHE A 61 -22.08 0.10 5.12
CA PHE A 61 -22.69 -0.09 6.44
C PHE A 61 -24.21 0.14 6.40
N PHE A 62 -24.64 1.24 5.78
CA PHE A 62 -26.06 1.56 5.61
C PHE A 62 -26.81 0.45 4.88
N MET A 63 -26.30 -0.03 3.75
CA MET A 63 -26.92 -1.11 2.99
C MET A 63 -27.02 -2.40 3.80
N THR A 64 -25.96 -2.79 4.50
CA THR A 64 -26.00 -3.97 5.38
C THR A 64 -27.01 -3.84 6.52
N THR A 65 -27.13 -2.67 7.13
CA THR A 65 -28.13 -2.40 8.16
C THR A 65 -29.54 -2.48 7.59
N VAL A 66 -29.80 -1.85 6.43
CA VAL A 66 -31.11 -1.88 5.78
C VAL A 66 -31.51 -3.31 5.40
N ILE A 67 -30.60 -4.09 4.80
CA ILE A 67 -30.85 -5.49 4.46
C ILE A 67 -31.14 -6.32 5.72
N GLY A 68 -30.34 -6.14 6.79
CA GLY A 68 -30.57 -6.80 8.07
C GLY A 68 -31.92 -6.46 8.69
N LEU A 69 -32.34 -5.20 8.62
CA LEU A 69 -33.66 -4.76 9.08
C LEU A 69 -34.78 -5.37 8.24
N ILE A 70 -34.66 -5.40 6.91
CA ILE A 70 -35.66 -6.01 6.03
C ILE A 70 -35.84 -7.50 6.39
N PHE A 71 -34.76 -8.25 6.52
CA PHE A 71 -34.83 -9.65 6.93
C PHE A 71 -35.40 -9.80 8.34
N GLY A 72 -34.96 -8.97 9.29
CA GLY A 72 -35.48 -8.97 10.66
C GLY A 72 -36.99 -8.72 10.71
N VAL A 73 -37.52 -7.83 9.86
CA VAL A 73 -38.95 -7.53 9.74
C VAL A 73 -39.71 -8.66 9.03
N ILE A 74 -39.17 -9.22 7.94
CA ILE A 74 -39.81 -10.32 7.20
C ILE A 74 -39.96 -11.58 8.07
N PHE A 75 -38.90 -11.89 8.84
CA PHE A 75 -38.89 -13.01 9.77
C PHE A 75 -39.39 -12.63 11.16
N TRP A 76 -39.90 -11.40 11.33
CA TRP A 76 -40.41 -10.94 12.60
C TRP A 76 -41.54 -11.85 13.08
N ASN A 77 -41.38 -12.39 14.28
CA ASN A 77 -42.37 -13.23 14.94
C ASN A 77 -42.75 -14.54 14.19
N LYS A 78 -41.97 -14.96 13.19
CA LYS A 78 -42.17 -16.23 12.46
C LYS A 78 -41.67 -17.47 13.21
N GLY A 79 -41.01 -17.29 14.35
CA GLY A 79 -40.48 -18.37 15.20
C GLY A 79 -41.45 -18.94 16.25
N THR A 80 -42.73 -18.56 16.21
CA THR A 80 -43.75 -19.02 17.20
C THR A 80 -44.39 -20.37 16.86
N LYS A 81 -43.94 -21.06 15.81
CA LYS A 81 -44.23 -22.48 15.59
C LYS A 81 -42.93 -23.27 15.62
N MET A 82 -42.67 -23.91 16.77
CA MET A 82 -41.91 -25.15 16.84
C MET A 82 -42.78 -26.29 16.33
#